data_AF-A0A382T5C3-F1
#
_entry.id   AF-A0A382T5C3-F1
#
_cell.length_a   1.000
_cell.length_b   1.000
_cell.length_c   1.000
_cell.angle_alpha   90.00
_cell.angle_beta   90.00
_cell.angle_gamma   90.00
#
_symmetry.space_group_name_H-M   'P 1'
#
loop_
_entity.id
_entity.type
_entity.pdbx_description
1 polymer ?
#
loop_
_entity_poly.entity_id
_entity_poly.type
_entity_poly.pdbx_seq_one_letter_code
_entity_poly.pdbx_strand_id
1 'polypeptide(L)'
;IVHLHTPCYNTLPLFLQAFDIRTIVLTRNIFDTLLSTKEHLDKSLHLAHIIQPPRKYRDFSEREKLDFVVDHVTPWLVKFFTSWARAFENKWVLATWLDFEDVIHAPLDTLRKVFDDLKIDDSQFDFQPMVDFTNQQKSNFNVGLARRGKKLLSTGQIDRVRQIAEPFREFDMARIGL
;
A
#
# COMPACT_ATOMS: atom_id res chain seq x y z
N ILE A 1 14.76 -2.39 -9.97
CA ILE A 1 13.48 -2.08 -9.29
C ILE A 1 13.73 -2.14 -7.79
N VAL A 2 13.43 -1.08 -7.04
CA VAL A 2 13.57 -1.04 -5.58
C VAL A 2 12.18 -0.91 -4.99
N HIS A 3 11.84 -1.76 -4.02
CA HIS A 3 10.58 -1.69 -3.28
C HIS A 3 10.82 -0.94 -1.96
N LEU A 4 10.17 0.21 -1.79
CA LEU A 4 10.36 1.08 -0.63
C LEU A 4 9.01 1.43 0.01
N HIS A 5 8.98 1.38 1.34
CA HIS A 5 7.89 1.91 2.15
C HIS A 5 8.26 3.31 2.63
N THR A 6 8.11 4.31 1.75
CA THR A 6 8.48 5.70 2.06
C THR A 6 7.37 6.69 1.69
N PRO A 7 6.98 7.59 2.61
CA PRO A 7 6.22 8.77 2.22
C PRO A 7 7.04 9.69 1.28
N CYS A 8 6.34 10.44 0.43
CA CYS A 8 6.90 11.36 -0.55
C CYS A 8 6.94 12.80 -0.03
N TYR A 9 7.89 13.10 0.87
CA TYR A 9 8.11 14.44 1.40
C TYR A 9 9.50 14.98 1.04
N ASN A 10 9.63 16.31 1.13
CA ASN A 10 10.90 17.03 1.14
C ASN A 10 11.75 16.78 -0.12
N THR A 11 12.88 16.10 0.05
CA THR A 11 13.93 15.91 -0.95
C THR A 11 13.67 14.72 -1.88
N LEU A 12 12.76 13.81 -1.54
CA LEU A 12 12.52 12.64 -2.38
C LEU A 12 12.07 13.02 -3.81
N PRO A 13 11.08 13.91 -4.01
CA PRO A 13 10.73 14.35 -5.36
C PRO A 13 11.91 14.95 -6.14
N LEU A 14 12.77 15.72 -5.47
CA LEU A 14 13.96 16.32 -6.10
C LEU A 14 14.92 15.24 -6.62
N PHE A 15 15.16 14.19 -5.84
CA PHE A 15 15.99 13.06 -6.30
C PHE A 15 15.32 12.27 -7.42
N LEU A 16 14.01 12.01 -7.32
CA LEU A 16 13.29 11.30 -8.36
C LEU A 16 13.36 12.07 -9.69
N GLN A 17 13.22 13.38 -9.67
CA GLN A 17 13.37 14.24 -10.85
C GLN A 17 14.81 14.30 -11.35
N ALA A 18 15.78 14.56 -10.47
CA ALA A 18 17.18 14.74 -10.84
C ALA A 18 17.79 13.50 -11.51
N PHE A 19 17.29 12.32 -11.16
CA PHE A 19 17.76 11.03 -11.69
C PHE A 19 16.78 10.36 -12.67
N ASP A 20 15.74 11.06 -13.13
CA ASP A 20 14.69 10.52 -14.00
C ASP A 20 14.12 9.16 -13.52
N ILE A 21 13.90 9.06 -12.20
CA ILE A 21 13.39 7.83 -11.57
C ILE A 21 11.88 7.77 -11.74
N ARG A 22 11.44 6.88 -12.62
CA ARG A 22 10.03 6.55 -12.81
C ARG A 22 9.50 5.75 -11.63
N THR A 23 8.35 6.17 -11.10
CA THR A 23 7.81 5.61 -9.86
C THR A 23 6.48 4.91 -10.08
N ILE A 24 6.25 3.82 -9.34
CA ILE A 24 4.96 3.14 -9.24
C ILE A 24 4.50 3.25 -7.79
N VAL A 25 3.31 3.78 -7.57
CA VAL A 25 2.68 3.87 -6.25
C VAL A 25 1.55 2.85 -6.20
N LEU A 26 1.77 1.79 -5.41
CA LEU A 26 0.78 0.75 -5.18
C LEU A 26 -0.07 1.10 -3.95
N THR A 27 -1.37 1.18 -4.13
CA THR A 27 -2.34 1.34 -3.03
C THR A 27 -3.12 0.06 -2.79
N ARG A 28 -3.70 -0.03 -1.61
CA ARG A 28 -4.56 -1.14 -1.19
C ARG A 28 -5.58 -0.59 -0.22
N ASN A 29 -6.74 -1.23 -0.13
CA ASN A 29 -7.72 -0.93 0.90
C ASN A 29 -7.08 -0.87 2.30
N ILE A 30 -7.31 0.23 3.02
CA ILE A 30 -6.65 0.50 4.30
C ILE A 30 -7.01 -0.55 5.35
N PHE A 31 -8.26 -1.03 5.38
CA PHE A 31 -8.70 -2.03 6.35
C PHE A 31 -8.04 -3.38 6.10
N ASP A 32 -7.87 -3.76 4.83
CA ASP A 32 -7.14 -4.97 4.47
C ASP A 32 -5.65 -4.85 4.79
N THR A 33 -5.09 -3.66 4.63
CA THR A 33 -3.69 -3.38 4.97
C THR A 33 -3.47 -3.51 6.48
N LEU A 34 -4.32 -2.92 7.31
CA LEU A 34 -4.26 -3.04 8.78
C LEU A 34 -4.35 -4.50 9.23
N LEU A 35 -5.30 -5.27 8.67
CA LEU A 35 -5.40 -6.69 8.97
C LEU A 35 -4.14 -7.46 8.55
N SER A 36 -3.64 -7.20 7.34
CA SER A 36 -2.41 -7.83 6.83
C SER A 36 -1.20 -7.48 7.71
N THR A 37 -1.11 -6.24 8.21
CA THR A 37 -0.05 -5.83 9.13
C THR A 37 -0.15 -6.57 10.46
N LYS A 38 -1.35 -6.72 11.02
CA LYS A 38 -1.57 -7.51 12.24
C LYS A 38 -1.15 -8.97 12.04
N GLU A 39 -1.60 -9.60 10.96
CA GLU A 39 -1.24 -10.99 10.63
C GLU A 39 0.27 -11.16 10.43
N HIS A 40 0.94 -10.15 9.86
CA HIS A 40 2.41 -10.15 9.74
C HIS A 40 3.08 -10.03 11.11
N LEU A 41 2.63 -9.10 11.97
CA LEU A 41 3.15 -8.92 13.33
C LEU A 41 3.01 -10.18 14.19
N ASP A 42 1.94 -10.95 14.00
CA ASP A 42 1.75 -12.24 14.68
C ASP A 42 2.81 -13.28 14.28
N LYS A 43 3.25 -13.27 13.02
CA LYS A 43 4.28 -14.18 12.50
C LYS A 43 5.69 -13.66 12.79
N SER A 44 5.90 -12.36 12.68
CA SER A 44 7.19 -11.69 12.78
C SER A 44 7.02 -10.28 13.32
N LEU A 45 7.70 -9.98 14.42
CA LEU A 45 7.72 -8.62 15.00
C LEU A 45 8.56 -7.64 14.17
N HIS A 46 9.10 -8.06 13.02
CA HIS A 46 9.88 -7.20 12.13
C HIS A 46 8.98 -6.43 11.17
N LEU A 47 8.64 -5.21 11.55
CA LEU A 47 7.95 -4.19 10.74
C LEU A 47 8.49 -2.77 11.04
N ALA A 48 9.78 -2.68 11.39
CA ALA A 48 10.39 -1.48 11.99
C ALA A 48 10.27 -0.18 11.15
N HIS A 49 10.04 -0.27 9.85
CA HIS A 49 9.87 0.88 8.96
C HIS A 49 8.47 1.53 9.07
N ILE A 50 7.48 0.80 9.58
CA ILE A 50 6.12 1.28 9.83
C ILE A 50 5.88 1.43 11.34
N ILE A 51 6.24 0.40 12.12
CA ILE A 51 5.93 0.33 13.54
C ILE A 51 6.86 -0.63 14.27
N GLN A 52 7.23 -0.25 15.50
CA GLN A 52 7.87 -1.16 16.44
C GLN A 52 6.85 -1.57 17.50
N PRO A 53 6.40 -2.84 17.52
CA PRO A 53 5.47 -3.30 18.54
C PRO A 53 6.12 -3.31 19.93
N PRO A 54 5.38 -3.03 21.02
CA PRO A 54 5.90 -3.19 22.37
C PRO A 54 6.26 -4.65 22.65
N ARG A 55 7.18 -4.90 23.59
CA ARG A 55 7.62 -6.27 23.95
C ARG A 55 6.44 -7.20 24.29
N LYS A 56 5.42 -6.66 24.95
CA LYS A 56 4.20 -7.37 25.36
C LYS A 56 3.15 -7.55 24.25
N TYR A 57 3.42 -7.14 23.01
CA TYR A 57 2.46 -7.27 21.91
C TYR A 57 1.99 -8.71 21.70
N ARG A 58 2.87 -9.70 21.93
CA ARG A 58 2.51 -11.12 21.82
C ARG A 58 1.46 -11.56 22.84
N ASP A 59 1.38 -10.85 23.96
CA ASP A 59 0.45 -11.15 25.05
C ASP A 59 -0.89 -10.43 24.88
N PHE A 60 -1.01 -9.54 23.89
CA PHE A 60 -2.25 -8.84 23.58
C PHE A 60 -3.30 -9.84 23.09
N SER A 61 -4.54 -9.64 23.53
CA SER A 61 -5.70 -10.27 22.89
C SER A 61 -5.80 -9.85 21.42
N GLU A 62 -6.53 -10.64 20.64
CA GLU A 62 -6.76 -10.36 19.22
C GLU A 62 -7.35 -8.95 18.97
N ARG A 63 -8.21 -8.49 19.89
CA ARG A 63 -8.78 -7.14 19.86
C ARG A 63 -7.72 -6.08 20.13
N GLU A 64 -6.90 -6.25 21.17
CA GLU A 64 -5.83 -5.30 21.52
C GLU A 64 -4.78 -5.19 20.42
N LYS A 65 -4.46 -6.29 19.72
CA LYS A 65 -3.57 -6.26 18.55
C LYS A 65 -4.14 -5.44 17.41
N LEU A 66 -5.42 -5.61 17.10
CA LEU A 66 -6.10 -4.80 16.08
C LEU A 66 -6.20 -3.34 16.49
N ASP A 67 -6.52 -3.05 17.76
CA ASP A 67 -6.53 -1.69 18.30
C ASP A 67 -5.14 -1.04 18.16
N PHE A 68 -4.09 -1.75 18.53
CA PHE A 68 -2.71 -1.31 18.39
C PHE A 68 -2.36 -0.94 16.94
N VAL A 69 -2.68 -1.83 16.00
CA VAL A 69 -2.41 -1.60 14.57
C VAL A 69 -3.23 -0.43 14.03
N VAL A 70 -4.52 -0.32 14.38
CA VAL A 70 -5.36 0.81 13.99
C VAL A 70 -4.76 2.13 14.46
N ASP A 71 -4.39 2.23 15.74
CA ASP A 71 -3.94 3.50 16.32
C ASP A 71 -2.57 3.94 15.81
N HIS A 72 -1.68 3.01 15.46
CA HIS A 72 -0.28 3.32 15.16
C HIS A 72 0.08 3.18 13.68
N VAL A 73 -0.61 2.33 12.92
CA VAL A 73 -0.31 2.10 11.49
C VAL A 73 -1.17 3.00 10.61
N THR A 74 -2.41 3.31 10.99
CA THR A 74 -3.28 4.22 10.22
C THR A 74 -2.64 5.57 9.96
N PRO A 75 -2.04 6.29 10.95
CA PRO A 75 -1.42 7.58 10.70
C PRO A 75 -0.30 7.49 9.65
N TRP A 76 0.47 6.40 9.68
CA TRP A 76 1.53 6.17 8.69
C TRP A 76 0.95 5.92 7.30
N LEU A 77 -0.10 5.11 7.16
CA LEU A 77 -0.75 4.82 5.88
C LEU A 77 -1.38 6.07 5.26
N VAL A 78 -2.10 6.87 6.07
CA VAL A 78 -2.68 8.14 5.64
C VAL A 78 -1.58 9.11 5.21
N LYS A 79 -0.50 9.22 6.02
CA LYS A 79 0.65 10.07 5.70
C LYS A 79 1.36 9.64 4.41
N PHE A 80 1.50 8.34 4.18
CA PHE A 80 2.06 7.78 2.95
C PHE A 80 1.19 8.19 1.76
N PHE A 81 -0.12 7.87 1.79
CA PHE A 81 -1.03 8.15 0.68
C PHE A 81 -1.07 9.64 0.31
N THR A 82 -1.34 10.49 1.30
CA THR A 82 -1.50 11.94 1.09
C THR A 82 -0.22 12.61 0.59
N SER A 83 0.95 12.11 1.01
CA SER A 83 2.24 12.63 0.53
C SER A 83 2.45 12.37 -0.96
N TRP A 84 2.14 11.15 -1.43
CA TRP A 84 2.25 10.79 -2.83
C TRP A 84 1.18 11.48 -3.67
N ALA A 85 -0.07 11.55 -3.18
CA ALA A 85 -1.15 12.25 -3.85
C ALA A 85 -0.79 13.72 -4.09
N ARG A 86 -0.32 14.41 -3.04
CA ARG A 86 0.15 15.80 -3.13
C ARG A 86 1.31 15.96 -4.12
N ALA A 87 2.33 15.08 -4.06
CA ALA A 87 3.47 15.16 -4.97
C ALA A 87 3.06 14.97 -6.44
N PHE A 88 2.08 14.08 -6.68
CA PHE A 88 1.54 13.82 -8.00
C PHE A 88 0.70 15.00 -8.52
N GLU A 89 -0.24 15.51 -7.72
CA GLU A 89 -1.09 16.66 -8.08
C GLU A 89 -0.27 17.92 -8.41
N ASN A 90 0.81 18.15 -7.67
CA ASN A 90 1.72 19.27 -7.90
C ASN A 90 2.78 18.99 -8.99
N LYS A 91 2.72 17.83 -9.65
CA LYS A 91 3.65 17.42 -10.73
C LYS A 91 5.12 17.38 -10.28
N TRP A 92 5.38 17.11 -9.00
CA TRP A 92 6.74 16.95 -8.48
C TRP A 92 7.33 15.58 -8.80
N VAL A 93 6.50 14.61 -9.16
CA VAL A 93 6.92 13.25 -9.51
C VAL A 93 6.17 12.77 -10.75
N LEU A 94 6.82 11.93 -11.55
CA LEU A 94 6.16 11.09 -12.54
C LEU A 94 5.87 9.73 -11.89
N ALA A 95 4.60 9.48 -11.56
CA ALA A 95 4.20 8.26 -10.88
C ALA A 95 3.01 7.58 -11.57
N THR A 96 3.06 6.25 -11.65
CA THR A 96 1.91 5.41 -12.01
C THR A 96 1.22 4.94 -10.75
N TRP A 97 -0.08 5.22 -10.61
CA TRP A 97 -0.90 4.70 -9.53
C TRP A 97 -1.50 3.36 -9.91
N LEU A 98 -1.33 2.37 -9.03
CA LEU A 98 -1.91 1.04 -9.17
C LEU A 98 -2.69 0.68 -7.92
N ASP A 99 -3.76 -0.09 -8.11
CA ASP A 99 -4.52 -0.68 -7.03
C ASP A 99 -4.15 -2.15 -6.90
N PHE A 100 -3.94 -2.62 -5.67
CA PHE A 100 -3.50 -3.98 -5.38
C PHE A 100 -4.46 -5.02 -5.97
N GLU A 101 -5.76 -4.75 -5.90
CA GLU A 101 -6.80 -5.59 -6.46
C GLU A 101 -6.63 -5.78 -7.98
N ASP A 102 -6.30 -4.73 -8.73
CA ASP A 102 -6.06 -4.80 -10.17
C ASP A 102 -4.78 -5.59 -10.48
N VAL A 103 -3.71 -5.39 -9.70
CA VAL A 103 -2.47 -6.18 -9.83
C VAL A 103 -2.75 -7.68 -9.67
N ILE A 104 -3.68 -8.06 -8.79
CA ILE A 104 -4.01 -9.46 -8.52
C ILE A 104 -4.99 -10.03 -9.56
N HIS A 105 -6.00 -9.26 -9.97
CA HIS A 105 -7.11 -9.73 -10.80
C HIS A 105 -6.92 -9.47 -12.30
N ALA A 106 -6.17 -8.44 -12.66
CA ALA A 106 -5.86 -8.03 -14.03
C ALA A 106 -4.34 -7.69 -14.18
N PRO A 107 -3.43 -8.63 -13.90
CA PRO A 107 -1.99 -8.38 -13.91
C PRO A 107 -1.44 -7.94 -15.28
N LEU A 108 -2.01 -8.47 -16.37
CA LEU A 108 -1.59 -8.11 -17.72
C LEU A 108 -1.94 -6.65 -18.06
N ASP A 109 -3.18 -6.24 -17.77
CA ASP A 109 -3.65 -4.86 -17.99
C ASP A 109 -2.88 -3.88 -17.10
N THR A 110 -2.61 -4.28 -15.85
CA THR A 110 -1.79 -3.50 -14.93
C THR A 110 -0.36 -3.32 -15.47
N LEU A 111 0.25 -4.36 -16.02
CA LEU A 111 1.60 -4.28 -16.59
C LEU A 111 1.63 -3.35 -17.81
N ARG A 112 0.65 -3.47 -18.72
CA ARG A 112 0.52 -2.57 -19.88
C ARG A 112 0.37 -1.11 -19.44
N LYS A 113 -0.51 -0.85 -18.47
CA LYS A 113 -0.69 0.49 -17.88
C LYS A 113 0.62 1.08 -17.36
N VAL A 114 1.45 0.29 -16.68
CA VAL A 114 2.76 0.75 -16.19
C VAL A 114 3.66 1.18 -17.34
N PHE A 115 3.77 0.38 -18.40
CA PHE A 115 4.62 0.73 -19.55
C PHE A 115 4.09 1.98 -20.28
N ASP A 116 2.77 2.09 -20.44
CA ASP A 116 2.12 3.24 -21.07
C ASP A 116 2.29 4.54 -20.28
N ASP A 117 1.99 4.51 -18.98
CA ASP A 117 2.09 5.68 -18.10
C ASP A 117 3.54 6.12 -17.93
N LEU A 118 4.45 5.15 -17.80
CA LEU A 118 5.88 5.37 -17.70
C LEU A 118 6.56 5.48 -19.06
N LYS A 119 5.86 5.58 -20.19
CA LYS A 119 6.46 5.79 -21.54
C LYS A 119 7.68 4.89 -21.81
N ILE A 120 7.60 3.63 -21.41
CA ILE A 120 8.61 2.62 -21.67
C ILE A 120 8.22 1.92 -22.97
N ASP A 121 9.14 1.85 -23.94
CA ASP A 121 8.92 1.05 -25.16
C ASP A 121 8.78 -0.42 -24.78
N ASP A 122 7.58 -0.98 -25.01
CA ASP A 122 7.25 -2.35 -24.70
C ASP A 122 7.32 -3.30 -25.91
N SER A 123 7.74 -2.81 -27.09
CA SER A 123 7.69 -3.56 -28.35
C SER A 123 8.47 -4.89 -28.35
N GLN A 124 9.43 -5.02 -27.44
CA GLN A 124 10.28 -6.20 -27.29
C GLN A 124 9.77 -7.20 -26.25
N PHE A 125 8.75 -6.85 -25.46
CA PHE A 125 8.29 -7.66 -24.35
C PHE A 125 7.04 -8.45 -24.72
N ASP A 126 7.05 -9.75 -24.41
CA ASP A 126 5.84 -10.55 -24.29
C ASP A 126 5.46 -10.64 -22.82
N PHE A 127 4.40 -9.94 -22.45
CA PHE A 127 3.93 -9.85 -21.07
C PHE A 127 3.25 -11.13 -20.58
N GLN A 128 2.69 -11.95 -21.48
CA GLN A 128 1.90 -13.11 -21.08
C GLN A 128 2.75 -14.16 -20.35
N PRO A 129 3.93 -14.58 -20.85
CA PRO A 129 4.83 -15.49 -20.13
C PRO A 129 5.30 -14.94 -18.78
N MET A 130 5.50 -13.62 -18.66
CA MET A 130 5.92 -13.00 -17.42
C MET A 130 4.83 -13.10 -16.34
N VAL A 131 3.58 -12.82 -16.73
CA VAL A 131 2.42 -12.97 -15.84
C VAL A 131 2.23 -14.43 -15.44
N ASP A 132 2.32 -15.35 -16.39
CA ASP A 132 2.15 -16.79 -16.14
C ASP A 132 3.20 -17.33 -15.14
N PHE A 133 4.46 -16.90 -15.27
CA PHE A 133 5.52 -17.24 -14.32
C PHE A 133 5.18 -16.78 -12.90
N THR A 134 4.69 -15.54 -12.73
CA THR A 134 4.33 -15.03 -11.39
C THR A 134 3.14 -15.77 -10.78
N ASN A 135 2.16 -16.16 -11.59
CA ASN A 135 1.00 -16.92 -11.13
C ASN A 135 1.38 -18.32 -10.61
N GLN A 136 2.37 -18.97 -11.22
CA GLN A 136 2.87 -20.27 -10.78
C GLN A 136 3.63 -20.20 -9.44
N GLN A 137 4.18 -19.03 -9.08
CA GLN A 137 4.99 -18.83 -7.87
C GLN A 137 4.17 -18.34 -6.65
N LYS A 138 2.84 -18.31 -6.70
CA LYS A 138 1.94 -17.82 -5.63
C LYS A 138 1.91 -18.69 -4.35
N SER A 139 2.99 -19.39 -3.99
CA SER A 139 3.04 -20.33 -2.85
C SER A 139 3.05 -19.66 -1.46
N ASN A 140 3.39 -18.37 -1.35
CA ASN A 140 3.48 -17.63 -0.07
C ASN A 140 2.48 -16.48 0.07
N PHE A 141 1.46 -16.40 -0.80
CA PHE A 141 0.40 -15.40 -0.64
C PHE A 141 -0.45 -15.77 0.56
N ASN A 142 -0.30 -15.01 1.65
CA ASN A 142 -1.22 -15.08 2.78
C ASN A 142 -2.61 -14.63 2.28
N VAL A 143 -3.38 -15.60 1.83
CA VAL A 143 -4.80 -15.57 1.49
C VAL A 143 -5.20 -14.72 0.26
N GLY A 144 -4.51 -13.62 -0.10
CA GLY A 144 -4.79 -12.87 -1.34
C GLY A 144 -6.23 -12.35 -1.52
N LEU A 145 -7.08 -12.50 -0.50
CA LEU A 145 -8.48 -12.08 -0.54
C LEU A 145 -8.57 -10.60 -0.18
N ALA A 146 -9.05 -9.80 -1.12
CA ALA A 146 -9.48 -8.44 -0.87
C ALA A 146 -10.72 -8.40 0.05
N ARG A 147 -10.90 -7.29 0.76
CA ARG A 147 -12.07 -6.93 1.59
C ARG A 147 -12.32 -7.81 2.83
N ARG A 148 -11.27 -8.42 3.41
CA ARG A 148 -11.35 -9.12 4.72
C ARG A 148 -11.36 -8.14 5.89
N GLY A 149 -10.69 -7.00 5.78
CA GLY A 149 -10.51 -6.02 6.86
C GLY A 149 -11.83 -5.51 7.42
N LYS A 150 -12.78 -5.12 6.55
CA LYS A 150 -14.11 -4.64 6.98
C LYS A 150 -14.95 -5.68 7.72
N LYS A 151 -14.65 -6.98 7.57
CA LYS A 151 -15.38 -8.06 8.25
C LYS A 151 -14.81 -8.38 9.65
N LEU A 152 -13.55 -8.04 9.90
CA LEU A 152 -12.84 -8.42 11.12
C LEU A 152 -12.58 -7.24 12.06
N LEU A 153 -12.53 -6.01 11.53
CA LEU A 153 -12.48 -4.82 12.37
C LEU A 153 -13.88 -4.52 12.92
N SER A 154 -13.94 -4.17 14.19
CA SER A 154 -15.14 -3.66 14.84
C SER A 154 -15.52 -2.27 14.32
N THR A 155 -16.78 -1.87 14.49
CA THR A 155 -17.27 -0.53 14.13
C THR A 155 -16.41 0.58 14.75
N GLY A 156 -16.07 0.47 16.05
CA GLY A 156 -15.23 1.46 16.72
C GLY A 156 -13.78 1.51 16.20
N GLN A 157 -13.23 0.41 15.68
CA GLN A 157 -11.95 0.41 14.98
C GLN A 157 -12.06 1.12 13.63
N ILE A 158 -13.12 0.83 12.86
CA ILE A 158 -13.38 1.49 11.57
C ILE A 158 -13.57 3.00 11.74
N ASP A 159 -14.32 3.42 12.75
CA ASP A 159 -14.59 4.83 12.99
C ASP A 159 -13.32 5.59 13.42
N ARG A 160 -12.42 4.97 14.20
CA ARG A 160 -11.11 5.56 14.49
C ARG A 160 -10.27 5.75 13.24
N VAL A 161 -10.24 4.77 12.33
CA VAL A 161 -9.52 4.91 11.05
C VAL A 161 -10.04 6.12 10.28
N ARG A 162 -11.37 6.28 10.19
CA ARG A 162 -12.01 7.43 9.53
C ARG A 162 -11.66 8.74 10.23
N GLN A 163 -11.71 8.77 11.57
CA GLN A 163 -11.37 9.96 12.34
C GLN A 163 -9.92 10.41 12.14
N ILE A 164 -8.98 9.46 12.04
CA ILE A 164 -7.56 9.77 11.75
C ILE A 164 -7.40 10.33 10.32
N ALA A 165 -8.20 9.85 9.37
CA ALA A 165 -8.17 10.27 7.97
C ALA A 165 -8.92 11.58 7.70
N GLU A 166 -9.89 11.95 8.54
CA GLU A 166 -10.78 13.11 8.35
C GLU A 166 -10.06 14.43 8.06
N PRO A 167 -8.93 14.77 8.72
CA PRO A 167 -8.21 16.02 8.42
C PRO A 167 -7.60 16.09 7.03
N PHE A 168 -7.58 14.97 6.29
CA PHE A 168 -6.97 14.82 4.97
C PHE A 168 -8.01 14.55 3.87
N ARG A 169 -9.30 14.86 4.13
CA ARG A 169 -10.41 14.63 3.21
C ARG A 169 -10.35 15.46 1.92
N GLU A 170 -9.40 16.39 1.81
CA GLU A 170 -9.12 17.09 0.56
C GLU A 170 -8.54 16.17 -0.53
N PHE A 171 -8.00 15.00 -0.15
CA PHE A 171 -7.52 13.99 -1.08
C PHE A 171 -8.60 12.93 -1.39
N ASP A 172 -8.48 12.28 -2.54
CA ASP A 172 -9.37 11.18 -2.95
C ASP A 172 -9.12 9.89 -2.14
N MET A 173 -9.61 9.86 -0.91
CA MET A 173 -9.43 8.76 0.03
C MET A 173 -10.12 7.45 -0.41
N ALA A 174 -10.99 7.50 -1.43
CA ALA A 174 -11.64 6.32 -1.98
C ALA A 174 -10.62 5.33 -2.56
N ARG A 175 -9.45 5.81 -3.02
CA ARG A 175 -8.33 4.97 -3.49
C ARG A 175 -7.80 4.00 -2.44
N ILE A 176 -7.85 4.40 -1.16
CA ILE A 176 -7.50 3.51 -0.03
C ILE A 176 -8.75 2.95 0.65
N GLY A 177 -9.93 3.12 0.05
CA GLY A 177 -11.20 2.54 0.47
C GLY A 177 -11.85 3.20 1.68
N LEU A 178 -11.56 4.49 1.91
CA LEU A 178 -12.21 5.34 2.90
C LEU A 178 -13.27 6.25 2.28
#